data_AF-A0A519H136-F1
#
_entry.id   AF-A0A519H136-F1
#
_cell.length_a   1.000
_cell.length_b   1.000
_cell.length_c   1.000
_cell.angle_alpha   90.00
_cell.angle_beta   90.00
_cell.angle_gamma   90.00
#
_symmetry.space_group_name_H-M   'P 1'
#
loop_
_entity.id
_entity.type
_entity.pdbx_description
1 polymer ?
#
loop_
_entity_poly.entity_id
_entity_poly.type
_entity_poly.pdbx_seq_one_letter_code
_entity_poly.pdbx_strand_id
1 'polypeptide(L)'
;CKAMQDYFRDVYDHLVRIQASIDAARETIIAATQVNLTLVTLDESLVTKRLAAWAAIFAASTALAGIWGMNFDKMPELKWAFGYPMALSVIALVSGALYWRFKRLGWL
;
A
#
# COMPACT_ATOMS: atom_id res chain seq x y z
N CYS A 1 29.05 -31.79 54.16
CA CYS A 1 28.77 -31.87 52.72
C CYS A 1 27.41 -31.33 52.26
N LYS A 2 26.34 -31.35 53.09
CA LYS A 2 24.98 -30.93 52.66
C LYS A 2 24.86 -29.44 52.31
N ALA A 3 25.46 -28.55 53.10
CA ALA A 3 25.40 -27.10 52.87
C ALA A 3 26.02 -26.63 51.54
N MET A 4 27.07 -27.32 51.04
CA MET A 4 27.67 -27.01 49.75
C MET A 4 26.75 -27.37 48.59
N GLN A 5 25.99 -28.47 48.74
CA GLN A 5 25.04 -28.95 47.74
C GLN A 5 23.79 -28.04 47.66
N ASP A 6 23.36 -27.50 48.80
CA ASP A 6 22.27 -26.51 48.86
C ASP A 6 22.67 -25.19 48.20
N TYR A 7 23.91 -24.72 48.38
CA TYR A 7 24.40 -23.50 47.74
C TYR A 7 24.48 -23.63 46.20
N PHE A 8 24.98 -24.76 45.68
CA PHE A 8 25.00 -25.00 44.24
C PHE A 8 23.59 -25.11 43.65
N ARG A 9 22.64 -25.65 44.40
CA ARG A 9 21.24 -25.74 43.98
C ARG A 9 20.59 -24.37 43.89
N ASP A 10 20.83 -23.49 44.86
CA ASP A 10 20.30 -22.12 44.85
C ASP A 10 20.84 -21.32 43.65
N VAL A 11 22.14 -21.40 43.38
CA VAL A 11 22.73 -20.77 42.19
C VAL A 11 22.14 -21.33 40.89
N TYR A 12 21.92 -22.64 40.82
CA TYR A 12 21.27 -23.26 39.66
C TYR A 12 19.84 -22.75 39.47
N ASP A 13 19.03 -22.70 40.52
CA ASP A 13 17.65 -22.20 40.47
C ASP A 13 17.62 -20.71 40.07
N HIS A 14 18.56 -19.91 40.55
CA HIS A 14 18.75 -18.52 40.12
C HIS A 14 19.08 -18.41 38.62
N LEU A 15 19.99 -19.24 38.11
CA LEU A 15 20.35 -19.25 36.69
C LEU A 15 19.16 -19.66 35.82
N VAL A 16 18.39 -20.68 36.23
CA VAL A 16 17.18 -21.11 35.50
C VAL A 16 16.14 -19.99 35.46
N ARG A 17 15.96 -19.25 36.55
CA ARG A 17 15.02 -18.12 36.60
C ARG A 17 15.44 -16.97 35.69
N ILE A 18 16.73 -16.64 35.67
CA ILE A 18 17.28 -15.61 34.79
C ILE A 18 17.18 -16.05 33.33
N GLN A 19 17.45 -17.32 33.03
CA GLN A 19 17.28 -17.86 31.69
C GLN A 19 15.84 -17.70 31.21
N ALA A 20 14.86 -18.05 32.05
CA ALA A 20 13.45 -17.89 31.73
C ALA A 20 13.04 -16.43 31.47
N SER A 21 13.60 -15.47 32.23
CA SER A 21 13.32 -14.05 31.99
C SER A 21 13.98 -13.52 30.72
N ILE A 22 15.18 -13.99 30.39
CA ILE A 22 15.85 -13.68 29.12
C ILE A 22 15.05 -14.23 27.94
N ASP A 23 14.57 -15.46 28.04
CA ASP A 23 13.78 -16.09 26.97
C ASP A 23 12.45 -15.35 26.76
N ALA A 24 11.76 -14.96 27.84
CA ALA A 24 10.56 -14.14 27.76
C ALA A 24 10.83 -12.76 27.13
N ALA A 25 11.92 -12.09 27.53
CA ALA A 25 12.31 -10.82 26.92
C ALA A 25 12.62 -10.99 25.43
N ARG A 26 13.33 -12.05 25.05
CA ARG A 26 13.64 -12.37 23.65
C ARG A 26 12.37 -12.57 22.83
N GLU A 27 11.39 -13.29 23.35
CA GLU A 27 10.10 -13.51 22.68
C GLU A 27 9.34 -12.20 22.45
N THR A 28 9.31 -11.31 23.46
CA THR A 28 8.67 -9.99 23.29
C THR A 28 9.39 -9.10 22.27
N ILE A 29 10.72 -9.14 22.21
CA ILE A 29 11.51 -8.41 21.21
C ILE A 29 11.21 -8.95 19.81
N ILE A 30 11.17 -10.26 19.64
CA ILE A 30 10.84 -10.89 18.36
C ILE A 30 9.43 -10.46 17.91
N ALA A 31 8.44 -10.52 18.81
CA ALA A 31 7.09 -10.06 18.50
C ALA A 31 7.06 -8.57 18.09
N ALA A 32 7.77 -7.70 18.81
CA ALA A 32 7.85 -6.28 18.48
C ALA A 32 8.52 -6.02 17.12
N THR A 33 9.61 -6.73 16.81
CA THR A 33 10.26 -6.63 15.48
C THR A 33 9.34 -7.10 14.35
N GLN A 34 8.57 -8.18 14.57
CA GLN A 34 7.63 -8.68 13.57
C GLN A 34 6.47 -7.69 13.33
N VAL A 35 5.98 -7.03 14.38
CA VAL A 35 4.98 -5.96 14.24
C VAL A 35 5.57 -4.79 13.45
N ASN A 36 6.79 -4.35 13.76
CA ASN A 36 7.44 -3.26 13.04
C ASN A 36 7.60 -3.58 11.54
N LEU A 37 8.10 -4.77 11.21
CA LEU A 37 8.18 -5.23 9.82
C LEU A 37 6.81 -5.23 9.14
N THR A 38 5.77 -5.69 9.83
CA THR A 38 4.39 -5.68 9.30
C THR A 38 3.92 -4.26 9.00
N LEU A 39 4.18 -3.31 9.89
CA LEU A 39 3.82 -1.90 9.69
C LEU A 39 4.53 -1.30 8.47
N VAL A 40 5.84 -1.55 8.32
CA VAL A 40 6.61 -1.11 7.14
C VAL A 40 6.02 -1.70 5.85
N THR A 41 5.68 -3.00 5.87
CA THR A 41 5.08 -3.68 4.72
C THR A 41 3.70 -3.10 4.37
N LEU A 42 2.91 -2.71 5.37
CA LEU A 42 1.63 -2.05 5.16
C LEU A 42 1.82 -0.70 4.46
N ASP A 43 2.77 0.13 4.93
CA ASP A 43 3.07 1.42 4.31
C ASP A 43 3.53 1.26 2.85
N GLU A 44 4.42 0.30 2.56
CA GLU A 44 4.82 -0.02 1.19
C GLU A 44 3.64 -0.45 0.30
N SER A 45 2.71 -1.24 0.87
CA SER A 45 1.51 -1.66 0.14
C SER A 45 0.60 -0.48 -0.20
N LEU A 46 0.51 0.53 0.68
CA LEU A 46 -0.27 1.75 0.45
C LEU A 46 0.39 2.61 -0.64
N VAL A 47 1.70 2.76 -0.61
CA VAL A 47 2.46 3.48 -1.65
C VAL A 47 2.29 2.81 -3.01
N THR A 48 2.41 1.48 -3.07
CA THR A 48 2.23 0.72 -4.33
C THR A 48 0.82 0.89 -4.89
N LYS A 49 -0.21 0.84 -4.03
CA LYS A 49 -1.61 1.09 -4.45
C LYS A 49 -1.80 2.50 -4.99
N ARG A 50 -1.18 3.51 -4.34
CA ARG A 50 -1.20 4.91 -4.81
C ARG A 50 -0.56 5.06 -6.18
N LEU A 51 0.62 4.48 -6.40
CA LEU A 51 1.31 4.52 -7.70
C LEU A 51 0.49 3.83 -8.79
N ALA A 52 -0.08 2.65 -8.50
CA ALA A 52 -0.94 1.94 -9.44
C ALA A 52 -2.22 2.73 -9.79
N ALA A 53 -2.83 3.42 -8.82
CA ALA A 53 -3.98 4.29 -9.05
C ALA A 53 -3.64 5.45 -9.99
N TRP A 54 -2.52 6.14 -9.77
CA TRP A 54 -2.04 7.19 -10.68
C TRP A 54 -1.75 6.66 -12.08
N ALA A 55 -1.06 5.51 -12.19
CA ALA A 55 -0.79 4.87 -13.47
C ALA A 55 -2.09 4.54 -14.24
N ALA A 56 -3.12 4.03 -13.56
CA ALA A 56 -4.42 3.75 -14.16
C ALA A 56 -5.12 5.02 -14.68
N ILE A 57 -5.05 6.13 -13.93
CA ILE A 57 -5.59 7.44 -14.37
C ILE A 57 -4.89 7.91 -15.66
N PHE A 58 -3.55 7.85 -15.70
CA PHE A 58 -2.79 8.24 -16.89
C PHE A 58 -3.04 7.31 -18.08
N ALA A 59 -3.15 6.00 -17.85
CA ALA A 59 -3.44 5.02 -18.89
C ALA A 59 -4.83 5.27 -19.51
N ALA A 60 -5.86 5.51 -18.69
CA ALA A 60 -7.21 5.81 -19.18
C ALA A 60 -7.25 7.11 -19.98
N SER A 61 -6.63 8.19 -19.48
CA SER A 61 -6.57 9.46 -20.20
C SER A 61 -5.81 9.33 -21.53
N THR A 62 -4.69 8.61 -21.54
CA THR A 62 -3.88 8.39 -22.76
C THR A 62 -4.62 7.52 -23.77
N ALA A 63 -5.35 6.48 -23.33
CA ALA A 63 -6.15 5.64 -24.22
C ALA A 63 -7.27 6.44 -24.90
N LEU A 64 -8.00 7.28 -24.14
CA LEU A 64 -9.03 8.16 -24.70
C LEU A 64 -8.44 9.18 -25.67
N ALA A 65 -7.30 9.79 -25.32
CA ALA A 65 -6.58 10.70 -26.20
C ALA A 65 -6.08 10.00 -27.48
N GLY A 66 -5.65 8.74 -27.40
CA GLY A 66 -5.21 7.95 -28.55
C GLY A 66 -6.34 7.58 -29.51
N ILE A 67 -7.50 7.15 -28.98
CA ILE A 67 -8.66 6.77 -29.80
C ILE A 67 -9.17 7.98 -30.59
N TRP A 68 -9.22 9.16 -29.97
CA TRP A 68 -9.70 10.38 -30.63
C TRP A 68 -8.62 11.17 -31.38
N GLY A 69 -7.35 10.99 -31.03
CA GLY A 69 -6.22 11.51 -31.79
C GLY A 69 -6.01 10.82 -33.14
N MET A 70 -6.47 9.57 -33.30
CA MET A 70 -6.27 8.78 -34.53
C MET A 70 -7.37 8.95 -35.60
N ASN A 71 -8.56 9.49 -35.30
CA ASN A 71 -9.70 9.47 -36.24
C ASN A 71 -10.56 10.76 -36.21
N PHE A 72 -9.95 11.94 -36.38
CA PHE A 72 -10.69 13.18 -36.60
C PHE A 72 -11.50 13.19 -37.92
N ASP A 73 -11.19 12.29 -38.86
CA ASP A 73 -11.70 12.34 -40.26
C ASP A 73 -12.98 11.50 -40.50
N LYS A 74 -13.28 10.52 -39.64
CA LYS A 74 -14.37 9.53 -39.84
C LYS A 74 -15.54 9.63 -38.83
N MET A 75 -15.86 10.82 -38.34
CA MET A 75 -17.06 11.02 -37.50
C MET A 75 -18.01 12.06 -38.12
N PRO A 76 -19.22 11.66 -38.60
CA PRO A 76 -20.20 12.58 -39.18
C PRO A 76 -20.76 13.60 -38.18
N GLU A 77 -20.52 13.42 -36.88
CA GLU A 77 -20.88 14.34 -35.79
C GLU A 77 -19.94 15.57 -35.69
N LEU A 78 -18.80 15.57 -36.41
CA LEU A 78 -17.83 16.67 -36.47
C LEU A 78 -18.17 17.77 -37.50
N LYS A 79 -19.38 17.74 -38.09
CA LYS A 79 -19.93 18.88 -38.86
C LYS A 79 -20.55 19.96 -37.97
N TRP A 80 -20.72 19.70 -36.69
CA TRP A 80 -21.17 20.70 -35.71
C TRP A 80 -19.96 21.32 -35.01
N ALA A 81 -19.93 22.65 -34.95
CA ALA A 81 -18.87 23.45 -34.31
C ALA A 81 -18.59 23.08 -32.84
N PHE A 82 -19.49 22.33 -32.20
CA PHE A 82 -19.38 21.89 -30.81
C PHE A 82 -18.83 20.47 -30.61
N GLY A 83 -18.55 19.68 -31.65
CA GLY A 83 -18.08 18.29 -31.49
C GLY A 83 -16.73 18.17 -30.75
N TYR A 84 -15.79 19.08 -31.05
CA TYR A 84 -14.47 19.14 -30.42
C TYR A 84 -14.50 19.50 -28.91
N PRO A 85 -15.26 20.54 -28.47
CA PRO A 85 -15.41 20.81 -27.04
C PRO A 85 -16.24 19.74 -26.30
N MET A 86 -17.23 19.10 -26.94
CA MET A 86 -17.98 17.98 -26.35
C MET A 86 -17.05 16.79 -26.10
N ALA A 87 -16.18 16.50 -27.05
CA ALA A 87 -15.12 15.53 -26.88
C ALA A 87 -14.23 15.85 -25.65
N LEU A 88 -13.59 17.01 -25.63
CA LEU A 88 -12.78 17.42 -24.49
C LEU A 88 -13.53 17.34 -23.15
N SER A 89 -14.83 17.66 -23.14
CA SER A 89 -15.67 17.53 -21.94
C SER A 89 -15.86 16.09 -21.48
N VAL A 90 -16.02 15.13 -22.40
CA VAL A 90 -16.13 13.69 -22.07
C VAL A 90 -14.81 13.15 -21.55
N ILE A 91 -13.68 13.53 -22.14
CA ILE A 91 -12.35 13.16 -21.61
C ILE A 91 -12.17 13.72 -20.19
N ALA A 92 -12.49 15.00 -19.99
CA ALA A 92 -12.41 15.62 -18.66
C ALA A 92 -13.37 14.96 -17.66
N LEU A 93 -14.59 14.58 -18.08
CA LEU A 93 -15.56 13.88 -17.25
C LEU A 93 -15.10 12.47 -16.87
N VAL A 94 -14.55 11.70 -17.82
CA VAL A 94 -14.08 10.34 -17.55
C VAL A 94 -12.83 10.36 -16.66
N SER A 95 -11.86 11.23 -16.96
CA SER A 95 -10.67 11.43 -16.12
C SER A 95 -11.06 11.91 -14.71
N GLY A 96 -12.01 12.85 -14.62
CA GLY A 96 -12.56 13.34 -13.35
C GLY A 96 -13.34 12.29 -12.57
N ALA A 97 -14.15 11.46 -13.25
CA ALA A 97 -14.89 10.36 -12.62
C ALA A 97 -13.96 9.27 -12.10
N LEU A 98 -12.88 8.96 -12.84
CA LEU A 98 -11.86 8.02 -12.40
C LEU A 98 -11.11 8.56 -11.18
N TYR A 99 -10.70 9.83 -11.22
CA TYR A 99 -10.08 10.53 -10.08
C TYR A 99 -10.99 10.51 -8.85
N TRP A 100 -12.28 10.82 -9.01
CA TRP A 100 -13.24 10.81 -7.91
C TRP A 100 -13.45 9.40 -7.34
N ARG A 101 -13.49 8.38 -8.20
CA ARG A 101 -13.62 6.98 -7.79
C ARG A 101 -12.39 6.49 -7.01
N PHE A 102 -11.18 6.80 -7.47
CA PHE A 102 -9.95 6.46 -6.75
C PHE A 102 -9.80 7.21 -5.42
N LYS A 103 -10.23 8.48 -5.37
CA LYS A 103 -10.31 9.25 -4.13
C LYS A 103 -11.32 8.66 -3.14
N ARG A 104 -12.48 8.20 -3.62
CA ARG A 104 -13.50 7.54 -2.77
C ARG A 104 -13.06 6.19 -2.24
N LEU A 105 -12.19 5.49 -2.96
CA LEU A 105 -11.62 4.20 -2.56
C LEU A 105 -10.51 4.34 -1.52
N GLY A 106 -10.07 5.57 -1.18
CA GLY A 106 -8.99 5.81 -0.21
C GLY A 106 -7.62 5.35 -0.69
N TRP A 107 -7.47 5.12 -2.01
CA TRP A 107 -6.20 4.70 -2.63
C TRP A 107 -5.35 5.90 -3.06
N LEU A 108 -5.83 7.12 -2.80
CA LEU A 108 -5.13 8.40 -2.97
C LEU A 108 -5.05 9.10 -1.61
#